data_AF-A0A5M9MB32-F1
#
_entry.id   AF-A0A5M9MB32-F1
#
_cell.length_a   1.000
_cell.length_b   1.000
_cell.length_c   1.000
_cell.angle_alpha   90.00
_cell.angle_beta   90.00
_cell.angle_gamma   90.00
#
_symmetry.space_group_name_H-M   'P 1'
#
loop_
_entity.id
_entity.type
_entity.pdbx_description
1 polymer ?
#
loop_
_entity_poly.entity_id
_entity_poly.type
_entity_poly.pdbx_seq_one_letter_code
_entity_poly.pdbx_strand_id
1 'polypeptide(L)'
;MFSVLLMIGVLPPLKESKASQYPDSAGVVFEGIIEGKHRDAIQTKTDEFVRLARPVKIHWWSMEELREKCYGVTEGFELPEGEVMGRVVEMEGLGSYPCGGTHVQDCSQVGKIVMKGSRALRE
;
A
#
# COMPACT_ATOMS: atom_id res chain seq x y z
N MET A 1 2.68 -2.97 -4.00
CA MET A 1 2.35 -3.64 -5.29
C MET A 1 1.86 -2.66 -6.35
N PHE A 2 0.88 -1.80 -6.04
CA PHE A 2 0.31 -0.86 -7.01
C PHE A 2 1.36 0.16 -7.48
N SER A 3 2.18 0.70 -6.57
CA SER A 3 3.32 1.57 -6.90
C SER A 3 4.25 0.95 -7.96
N VAL A 4 4.52 -0.37 -7.89
CA VAL A 4 5.34 -1.06 -8.89
C VAL A 4 4.64 -1.08 -10.25
N LEU A 5 3.35 -1.42 -10.28
CA LEU A 5 2.56 -1.47 -11.52
C LEU A 5 2.39 -0.09 -12.17
N LEU A 6 2.36 0.98 -11.37
CA LEU A 6 2.40 2.37 -11.84
C LEU A 6 3.76 2.70 -12.45
N MET A 7 4.86 2.37 -11.75
CA MET A 7 6.22 2.67 -12.23
C MET A 7 6.56 1.98 -13.55
N ILE A 8 6.12 0.74 -13.77
CA ILE A 8 6.37 -0.01 -15.01
C ILE A 8 5.33 0.25 -16.11
N GLY A 9 4.37 1.16 -15.88
CA GLY A 9 3.37 1.57 -16.87
C GLY A 9 2.26 0.56 -17.17
N VAL A 10 2.07 -0.44 -16.30
CA VAL A 10 0.95 -1.39 -16.42
C VAL A 10 -0.37 -0.76 -15.97
N LEU A 11 -0.34 0.06 -14.92
CA LEU A 11 -1.46 0.89 -14.50
C LEU A 11 -1.28 2.32 -15.02
N PRO A 12 -2.38 3.02 -15.37
CA PRO A 12 -2.29 4.45 -15.69
C PRO A 12 -1.80 5.24 -14.46
N PRO A 13 -1.28 6.46 -14.63
CA PRO A 13 -0.94 7.32 -13.50
C PRO A 13 -2.14 7.51 -12.57
N LEU A 14 -2.01 7.07 -11.33
CA LEU A 14 -3.04 7.11 -10.29
C LEU A 14 -2.40 7.55 -8.99
N LYS A 15 -3.17 8.28 -8.17
CA LYS A 15 -2.73 8.68 -6.83
C LYS A 15 -3.43 7.83 -5.79
N GLU A 16 -2.64 7.09 -5.00
CA GLU A 16 -3.15 6.37 -3.82
C GLU A 16 -3.67 7.37 -2.79
N SER A 17 -4.87 7.11 -2.24
CA SER A 17 -5.52 7.99 -1.26
C SER A 17 -5.61 7.32 0.11
N LYS A 18 -6.34 6.22 0.22
CA LYS A 18 -6.54 5.51 1.50
C LYS A 18 -6.53 4.00 1.32
N ALA A 19 -6.07 3.31 2.35
CA ALA A 19 -6.20 1.86 2.48
C ALA A 19 -7.07 1.54 3.71
N SER A 20 -7.91 0.52 3.59
CA SER A 20 -8.73 0.03 4.70
C SER A 20 -8.78 -1.49 4.73
N GLN A 21 -8.94 -2.02 5.94
CA GLN A 21 -9.06 -3.44 6.23
C GLN A 21 -10.34 -3.66 7.03
N TYR A 22 -11.14 -4.63 6.60
CA TYR A 22 -12.33 -5.16 7.25
C TYR A 22 -12.15 -6.67 7.46
N PRO A 23 -12.93 -7.32 8.34
CA PRO A 23 -12.75 -8.74 8.66
C PRO A 23 -12.71 -9.69 7.46
N ASP A 24 -13.39 -9.36 6.36
CA ASP A 24 -13.54 -10.21 5.17
C ASP A 24 -13.05 -9.56 3.86
N SER A 25 -12.47 -8.36 3.94
CA SER A 25 -12.09 -7.57 2.77
C SER A 25 -11.07 -6.49 3.10
N ALA A 26 -10.22 -6.18 2.13
CA ALA A 26 -9.35 -5.02 2.18
C ALA A 26 -9.52 -4.22 0.89
N GLY A 27 -9.32 -2.90 0.97
CA GLY A 27 -9.47 -2.00 -0.16
C GLY A 27 -8.39 -0.94 -0.17
N VAL A 28 -7.98 -0.55 -1.37
CA VAL A 28 -7.14 0.63 -1.62
C VAL A 28 -7.91 1.53 -2.57
N VAL A 29 -7.95 2.82 -2.25
CA VAL A 29 -8.64 3.85 -3.01
C VAL A 29 -7.63 4.67 -3.78
N PHE A 30 -7.95 4.92 -5.04
CA PHE A 30 -7.15 5.72 -5.95
C PHE A 30 -7.97 6.90 -6.45
N GLU A 31 -7.34 8.05 -6.62
CA GLU A 31 -7.86 9.13 -7.44
C GLU A 31 -7.66 8.74 -8.92
N GLY A 32 -8.77 8.45 -9.62
CA GLY A 32 -8.78 8.01 -11.02
C GLY A 32 -9.55 6.70 -11.24
N ILE A 33 -9.40 6.11 -12.43
CA ILE A 33 -10.12 4.89 -12.84
C ILE A 33 -9.13 3.75 -13.12
N ILE A 34 -9.31 2.63 -12.43
CA ILE A 34 -8.65 1.36 -12.76
C ILE A 34 -9.61 0.50 -13.57
N GLU A 35 -9.33 0.36 -14.86
CA GLU A 35 -10.09 -0.53 -15.74
C GLU A 35 -9.94 -2.00 -15.33
N GLY A 36 -11.01 -2.78 -15.47
CA GLY A 36 -11.05 -4.20 -15.11
C GLY A 36 -10.00 -5.06 -15.82
N LYS A 37 -9.50 -4.63 -16.98
CA LYS A 37 -8.44 -5.32 -17.75
C LYS A 37 -7.14 -5.48 -16.98
N HIS A 38 -6.88 -4.63 -15.98
CA HIS A 38 -5.65 -4.71 -15.16
C HIS A 38 -5.74 -5.71 -14.01
N ARG A 39 -6.90 -6.34 -13.80
CA ARG A 39 -7.13 -7.26 -12.68
C ARG A 39 -6.09 -8.37 -12.59
N ASP A 40 -5.78 -9.02 -13.71
CA ASP A 40 -4.89 -10.18 -13.71
C ASP A 40 -3.44 -9.78 -13.45
N ALA A 41 -3.03 -8.58 -13.89
CA ALA A 41 -1.72 -8.03 -13.59
C ALA A 41 -1.59 -7.68 -12.10
N ILE A 42 -2.62 -7.06 -11.51
CA ILE A 42 -2.67 -6.77 -10.07
C ILE A 42 -2.63 -8.06 -9.26
N GLN A 43 -3.43 -9.06 -9.61
CA GLN A 43 -3.42 -10.37 -8.95
C GLN A 43 -2.03 -11.03 -9.05
N THR A 44 -1.46 -11.07 -10.25
CA THR A 44 -0.13 -11.68 -10.47
C THR A 44 0.95 -11.01 -9.61
N LYS A 45 0.93 -9.67 -9.54
CA LYS A 45 1.88 -8.91 -8.73
C LYS A 45 1.64 -9.08 -7.23
N THR A 46 0.38 -9.23 -6.83
CA THR A 46 0.00 -9.55 -5.45
C THR A 46 0.57 -10.92 -5.05
N ASP A 47 0.36 -11.94 -5.88
CA ASP A 47 0.84 -13.28 -5.61
C ASP A 47 2.38 -13.34 -5.60
N GLU A 48 3.03 -12.55 -6.44
CA GLU A 48 4.48 -12.37 -6.41
C GLU A 48 4.97 -11.81 -5.07
N PHE A 49 4.31 -10.76 -4.54
CA PHE A 49 4.67 -10.17 -3.23
C PHE A 49 4.56 -11.19 -2.10
N VAL A 50 3.49 -11.99 -2.09
CA VAL A 50 3.30 -13.06 -1.10
C VAL A 50 4.40 -14.12 -1.22
N ARG A 51 4.71 -14.57 -2.45
CA ARG A 51 5.76 -15.58 -2.69
C ARG A 51 7.17 -15.10 -2.32
N LEU A 52 7.45 -13.81 -2.50
CA LEU A 52 8.76 -13.25 -2.15
C LEU A 52 9.04 -13.27 -0.65
N ALA A 53 8.01 -13.42 0.20
CA ALA A 53 8.13 -13.54 1.65
C ALA A 53 9.05 -12.46 2.27
N ARG A 54 8.98 -11.23 1.74
CA ARG A 54 9.84 -10.14 2.21
C ARG A 54 9.52 -9.83 3.68
N PRO A 55 10.55 -9.63 4.53
CA PRO A 55 10.33 -9.20 5.90
C PRO A 55 9.55 -7.90 5.96
N VAL A 56 8.63 -7.82 6.93
CA VAL A 56 7.93 -6.59 7.27
C VAL A 56 8.65 -5.96 8.46
N LYS A 57 9.15 -4.74 8.28
CA LYS A 57 9.91 -4.00 9.27
C LYS A 57 9.13 -2.78 9.75
N ILE A 58 9.34 -2.44 11.02
CA ILE A 58 8.80 -1.24 11.62
C ILE A 58 9.92 -0.23 11.78
N HIS A 59 9.68 0.99 11.30
CA HIS A 59 10.57 2.13 11.46
C HIS A 59 9.85 3.28 12.15
N TRP A 60 10.64 4.19 12.69
CA TRP A 60 10.20 5.49 13.19
C TRP A 60 11.01 6.54 12.45
N TRP A 61 10.34 7.32 11.61
CA TRP A 61 10.96 8.29 10.71
C TRP A 61 10.49 9.69 11.01
N SER A 62 11.36 10.66 10.76
CA SER A 62 10.98 12.07 10.84
C SER A 62 10.00 12.43 9.73
N MET A 63 9.34 13.59 9.86
CA MET A 63 8.47 14.11 8.80
C MET A 63 9.19 14.40 7.48
N GLU A 64 10.50 14.66 7.51
CA GLU A 64 11.31 14.81 6.30
C GLU A 64 11.52 13.46 5.62
N GLU A 65 11.95 12.45 6.40
CA GLU A 65 12.18 11.10 5.88
C GLU A 65 10.90 10.44 5.36
N LEU A 66 9.76 10.68 6.01
CA LEU A 66 8.46 10.22 5.54
C LEU A 66 8.14 10.77 4.14
N ARG A 67 8.35 12.07 3.91
CA ARG A 67 8.10 12.70 2.61
C ARG A 67 9.04 12.21 1.52
N GLU A 68 10.28 11.87 1.89
CA GLU A 68 11.29 11.39 0.95
C GLU A 68 11.10 9.90 0.60
N LYS A 69 10.82 9.06 1.59
CA LYS A 69 10.98 7.60 1.48
C LYS A 69 9.66 6.83 1.50
N CYS A 70 8.58 7.37 2.06
CA CYS A 70 7.30 6.65 2.18
C CYS A 70 6.37 6.90 0.99
N TYR A 71 5.69 5.84 0.57
CA TYR A 71 4.51 5.96 -0.27
C TYR A 71 3.31 6.41 0.58
N GLY A 72 2.39 7.16 -0.04
CA GLY A 72 1.14 7.61 0.60
C GLY A 72 1.27 8.83 1.51
N VAL A 73 2.44 9.45 1.62
CA VAL A 73 2.62 10.74 2.30
C VAL A 73 2.28 11.85 1.30
N THR A 74 1.02 12.28 1.27
CA THR A 74 0.52 13.34 0.38
C THR A 74 0.57 14.71 1.03
N GLU A 75 0.28 15.76 0.24
CA GLU A 75 -0.03 17.08 0.80
C GLU A 75 -1.16 16.96 1.83
N GLY A 76 -0.96 17.55 3.00
CA GLY A 76 -1.89 17.47 4.14
C GLY A 76 -1.69 16.25 5.07
N PHE A 77 -0.71 15.37 4.82
CA PHE A 77 -0.37 14.33 5.79
C PHE A 77 0.25 14.95 7.05
N GLU A 78 -0.32 14.62 8.20
CA GLU A 78 0.13 15.06 9.53
C GLU A 78 0.28 13.85 10.46
N LEU A 79 1.22 13.95 11.40
CA LEU A 79 1.33 12.97 12.47
C LEU A 79 0.20 13.16 13.48
N PRO A 80 -0.12 12.12 14.28
CA PRO A 80 -0.99 12.28 15.43
C PRO A 80 -0.51 13.41 16.34
N GLU A 81 -1.45 14.10 16.96
CA GLU A 81 -1.15 15.24 17.83
C GLU A 81 -0.14 14.85 18.92
N GLY A 82 0.93 15.63 19.04
CA GLY A 82 2.01 15.41 20.01
C GLY A 82 3.13 14.47 19.54
N GLU A 83 2.99 13.79 18.40
CA GLU A 83 4.02 12.91 17.86
C GLU A 83 5.03 13.67 16.99
N VAL A 84 6.32 13.32 17.13
CA VAL A 84 7.42 13.91 16.36
C VAL A 84 8.00 12.96 15.30
N MET A 85 7.71 11.66 15.42
CA MET A 85 8.14 10.62 14.49
C MET A 85 6.92 9.80 14.04
N GLY A 86 6.84 9.50 12.74
CA GLY A 86 5.81 8.62 12.23
C GLY A 86 6.24 7.16 12.25
N ARG A 87 5.32 6.29 12.68
CA ARG A 87 5.48 4.85 12.55
C ARG A 87 5.31 4.44 11.09
N VAL A 88 6.29 3.71 10.58
CA VAL A 88 6.34 3.24 9.20
C VAL A 88 6.40 1.73 9.18
N VAL A 89 5.64 1.16 8.25
CA VAL A 89 5.69 -0.26 7.91
C VAL A 89 6.35 -0.39 6.55
N GLU A 90 7.51 -1.04 6.50
CA GLU A 90 8.22 -1.36 5.28
C GLU A 90 8.07 -2.85 4.97
N MET A 91 7.70 -3.19 3.74
CA MET A 91 7.96 -4.52 3.18
C MET A 91 9.31 -4.43 2.48
N GLU A 92 10.34 -5.10 3.01
CA GLU A 92 11.74 -4.87 2.62
C GLU A 92 11.96 -4.85 1.10
N GLY A 93 12.38 -3.69 0.58
CA GLY A 93 12.66 -3.48 -0.84
C GLY A 93 11.42 -3.46 -1.76
N LEU A 94 10.21 -3.51 -1.20
CA LEU A 94 8.93 -3.47 -1.94
C LEU A 94 8.12 -2.20 -1.69
N GLY A 95 8.47 -1.45 -0.64
CA GLY A 95 7.91 -0.15 -0.32
C GLY A 95 7.56 0.03 1.15
N SER A 96 7.39 1.28 1.55
CA SER A 96 7.08 1.71 2.91
C SER A 96 5.86 2.62 2.96
N TYR A 97 5.09 2.50 4.04
CA TYR A 97 3.87 3.28 4.25
C TYR A 97 3.76 3.72 5.71
N PRO A 98 3.29 4.96 6.00
CA PRO A 98 2.93 5.34 7.35
C PRO A 98 1.69 4.55 7.79
N CYS A 99 1.80 3.79 8.88
CA CYS A 99 0.71 2.94 9.36
C CYS A 99 0.83 2.67 10.87
N GLY A 100 -0.28 2.83 11.60
CA GLY A 100 -0.39 2.51 13.02
C GLY A 100 -0.83 1.07 13.34
N GLY A 101 -1.21 0.28 12.32
CA GLY A 101 -1.77 -1.06 12.50
C GLY A 101 -0.75 -2.14 12.88
N THR A 102 -1.25 -3.28 13.33
CA THR A 102 -0.46 -4.49 13.58
C THR A 102 -0.23 -5.24 12.26
N HIS A 103 1.01 -5.63 11.99
CA HIS A 103 1.39 -6.36 10.78
C HIS A 103 2.00 -7.72 11.12
N VAL A 104 1.86 -8.65 10.17
CA VAL A 104 2.59 -9.93 10.16
C VAL A 104 4.09 -9.70 9.98
N GLN A 105 4.91 -10.72 10.27
CA GLN A 105 6.38 -10.57 10.23
C GLN A 105 6.95 -10.60 8.80
N ASP A 106 6.27 -11.23 7.85
CA ASP A 106 6.68 -11.28 6.45
C ASP A 106 5.47 -11.46 5.52
N CYS A 107 5.66 -11.14 4.24
CA CYS A 107 4.58 -11.16 3.24
C CYS A 107 3.94 -12.53 3.00
N SER A 108 4.56 -13.65 3.38
CA SER A 108 3.98 -14.98 3.14
C SER A 108 2.86 -15.32 4.13
N GLN A 109 2.82 -14.65 5.28
CA GLN A 109 1.88 -14.93 6.38
C GLN A 109 0.44 -14.43 6.13
N VAL A 110 0.22 -13.65 5.07
CA VAL A 110 -1.11 -13.14 4.71
C VAL A 110 -2.01 -14.18 4.06
N GLY A 111 -1.46 -15.35 3.71
CA GLY A 111 -2.18 -16.41 3.01
C GLY A 111 -2.52 -16.04 1.55
N LYS A 112 -3.57 -16.67 1.01
CA LYS A 112 -4.00 -16.42 -0.37
C LYS A 112 -4.81 -15.13 -0.46
N ILE A 113 -4.34 -14.19 -1.28
CA ILE A 113 -5.07 -12.96 -1.60
C ILE A 113 -5.81 -13.15 -2.94
N VAL A 114 -7.07 -12.71 -3.01
CA VAL A 114 -7.86 -12.73 -4.25
C VAL A 114 -8.41 -11.34 -4.53
N MET A 115 -8.05 -10.78 -5.68
CA MET A 115 -8.59 -9.53 -6.18
C MET A 115 -10.04 -9.72 -6.62
N LYS A 116 -10.97 -9.14 -5.85
CA LYS A 116 -12.41 -9.16 -6.14
C LYS A 116 -12.78 -8.26 -7.33
N GLY A 117 -12.16 -7.09 -7.45
CA GLY A 117 -12.37 -6.14 -8.56
C GLY A 117 -12.12 -4.69 -8.13
N SER A 118 -12.20 -3.76 -9.09
CA SER A 118 -12.28 -2.33 -8.83
C SER A 118 -13.75 -1.89 -8.86
N ARG A 119 -14.11 -0.91 -8.01
CA ARG A 119 -15.42 -0.23 -8.08
C ARG A 119 -15.21 1.26 -7.96
N ALA A 120 -15.96 2.04 -8.74
CA ALA A 120 -16.04 3.47 -8.52
C ALA A 120 -16.71 3.72 -7.15
N LEU A 121 -16.11 4.58 -6.34
CA LEU A 121 -16.76 5.10 -5.14
C LEU A 121 -17.66 6.26 -5.59
N ARG A 122 -18.93 6.22 -5.19
CA ARG A 122 -19.83 7.36 -5.32
C ARG A 122 -19.65 8.22 -4.07
N GLU A 123 -19.56 9.52 -4.26
CA GLU A 123 -19.60 10.51 -3.18
C GLU A 123 -20.96 10.51 -2.47
#